data_AF-A0AAQ0LPI0-F1
#
_entry.id   AF-A0AAQ0LPI0-F1
#
_cell.length_a   1.000
_cell.length_b   1.000
_cell.length_c   1.000
_cell.angle_alpha   90.00
_cell.angle_beta   90.00
_cell.angle_gamma   90.00
#
_symmetry.space_group_name_H-M   'P 1'
#
loop_
_entity.id
_entity.type
_entity.pdbx_description
1 polymer ?
#
loop_
_entity_poly.entity_id
_entity_poly.type
_entity_poly.pdbx_seq_one_letter_code
_entity_poly.pdbx_strand_id
1 'polypeptide(L)'
;MALIERISNIEFYNTPEGDVMMKELGFPAVVLSENNRPTIEYMLSIIRDRYPKAHARLMKLYSASTMNRWHYEFRVVHRFIRCNFGEYDQYNLDINKDGQFVFEEVKCPLRGECEHEGVICRPELDTQLTDREMDVLRLVASNYQTDEIAEELHISPYTVNRHRENIKAKIKVHNVGEMISYWHRNQMK
;
A
#
# COMPACT_ATOMS: atom_id res chain seq x y z
N MET A 1 -15.27 8.26 -11.80
CA MET A 1 -14.30 7.36 -11.12
C MET A 1 -14.65 7.35 -9.65
N ALA A 2 -14.92 6.18 -9.07
CA ALA A 2 -15.18 6.07 -7.64
C ALA A 2 -13.96 6.60 -6.88
N LEU A 3 -14.22 7.48 -5.91
CA LEU A 3 -13.21 7.96 -4.97
C LEU A 3 -12.78 6.74 -4.15
N ILE A 4 -11.54 6.28 -4.32
CA ILE A 4 -10.98 5.26 -3.42
C ILE A 4 -10.83 5.94 -2.07
N GLU A 5 -11.60 5.60 -1.05
CA GLU A 5 -11.41 6.21 0.27
C GLU A 5 -10.03 5.82 0.85
N ARG A 6 -9.44 6.73 1.63
CA ARG A 6 -8.18 6.43 2.32
C ARG A 6 -8.50 5.42 3.42
N ILE A 7 -7.86 4.26 3.35
CA ILE A 7 -7.96 3.22 4.38
C ILE A 7 -6.82 3.38 5.37
N SER A 8 -7.14 3.27 6.65
CA SER A 8 -6.21 3.43 7.77
C SER A 8 -6.73 2.69 9.00
N ASN A 9 -5.84 2.44 9.97
CA ASN A 9 -6.16 1.79 11.23
C ASN A 9 -6.82 0.42 11.06
N ILE A 10 -6.24 -0.42 10.21
CA ILE A 10 -6.71 -1.78 9.95
C ILE A 10 -5.71 -2.80 10.48
N GLU A 11 -6.25 -3.83 11.11
CA GLU A 11 -5.59 -5.07 11.49
C GLU A 11 -6.14 -6.24 10.64
N PHE A 12 -5.26 -7.11 10.15
CA PHE A 12 -5.61 -8.35 9.46
C PHE A 12 -5.13 -9.56 10.25
N TYR A 13 -5.97 -10.56 10.43
CA TYR A 13 -5.56 -11.80 11.09
C TYR A 13 -6.16 -13.04 10.42
N ASN A 14 -5.41 -14.15 10.44
CA ASN A 14 -5.88 -15.41 9.88
C ASN A 14 -6.72 -16.20 10.90
N THR A 15 -7.82 -16.82 10.44
CA THR A 15 -8.55 -17.81 11.25
C THR A 15 -8.00 -19.22 11.05
N PRO A 16 -8.28 -20.16 11.97
CA PRO A 16 -7.94 -21.58 11.79
C PRO A 16 -8.55 -22.21 10.52
N GLU A 17 -9.69 -21.71 10.07
CA GLU A 17 -10.38 -22.13 8.84
C GLU A 17 -9.68 -21.64 7.56
N GLY A 18 -8.71 -20.72 7.72
CA GLY A 18 -7.92 -20.17 6.62
C GLY A 18 -8.47 -18.87 6.03
N ASP A 19 -9.50 -18.30 6.65
CA ASP A 19 -10.04 -16.99 6.28
C ASP A 19 -9.12 -15.86 6.75
N VAL A 20 -9.14 -14.74 6.03
CA VAL A 20 -8.51 -13.49 6.44
C VAL A 20 -9.59 -12.59 7.03
N MET A 21 -9.47 -12.26 8.31
CA MET A 21 -10.30 -11.25 8.96
C MET A 21 -9.68 -9.88 8.80
N MET A 22 -10.52 -8.86 8.67
CA MET A 22 -10.16 -7.45 8.64
C MET A 22 -10.87 -6.74 9.78
N LYS A 23 -10.11 -6.05 10.63
CA LYS A 23 -10.58 -5.32 11.81
C LYS A 23 -10.14 -3.86 11.72
N GLU A 24 -11.06 -3.01 11.31
CA GLU A 24 -10.88 -1.56 11.38
C GLU A 24 -11.12 -1.07 12.82
N LEU A 25 -10.29 -0.14 13.28
CA LEU A 25 -10.40 0.42 14.62
C LEU A 25 -11.79 1.05 14.84
N GLY A 26 -12.50 0.58 15.87
CA GLY A 26 -13.85 1.05 16.20
C GLY A 26 -15.00 0.32 15.49
N PHE A 27 -14.71 -0.56 14.53
CA PHE A 27 -15.72 -1.34 13.81
C PHE A 27 -15.62 -2.83 14.13
N PRO A 28 -16.69 -3.64 13.95
CA PRO A 28 -16.62 -5.09 14.06
C PRO A 28 -15.62 -5.70 13.06
N ALA A 29 -15.01 -6.84 13.42
CA ALA A 29 -14.21 -7.59 12.47
C ALA A 29 -15.11 -8.19 11.37
N VAL A 30 -14.64 -8.18 10.13
CA VAL A 30 -15.33 -8.76 8.98
C VAL A 30 -14.40 -9.70 8.22
N VAL A 31 -14.96 -10.73 7.58
CA VAL A 31 -14.17 -11.58 6.66
C VAL A 31 -13.83 -10.77 5.41
N LEU A 32 -12.56 -10.75 5.03
CA LEU A 32 -12.12 -10.16 3.77
C LEU A 32 -12.57 -11.04 2.59
N SER A 33 -13.35 -10.46 1.70
CA SER A 33 -13.91 -11.12 0.52
C SER A 33 -13.76 -10.26 -0.73
N GLU A 34 -14.06 -10.81 -1.90
CA GLU A 34 -14.07 -10.09 -3.18
C GLU A 34 -15.07 -8.90 -3.23
N ASN A 35 -15.99 -8.82 -2.28
CA ASN A 35 -16.93 -7.70 -2.15
C ASN A 35 -16.35 -6.49 -1.41
N ASN A 36 -15.22 -6.64 -0.71
CA ASN A 36 -14.52 -5.55 -0.03
C ASN A 36 -13.70 -4.70 -1.02
N ARG A 37 -14.34 -4.24 -2.11
CA ARG A 37 -13.67 -3.58 -3.25
C ARG A 37 -12.82 -2.36 -2.86
N PRO A 38 -13.27 -1.44 -1.99
CA PRO A 38 -12.44 -0.30 -1.60
C PRO A 38 -11.11 -0.74 -0.98
N THR A 39 -11.15 -1.75 -0.11
CA THR A 39 -9.95 -2.34 0.49
C THR A 39 -9.05 -2.99 -0.53
N ILE A 40 -9.61 -3.80 -1.43
CA ILE A 40 -8.85 -4.49 -2.47
C ILE A 40 -8.18 -3.47 -3.40
N GLU A 41 -8.91 -2.46 -3.89
CA GLU A 41 -8.38 -1.42 -4.77
C GLU A 41 -7.30 -0.60 -4.07
N TYR A 42 -7.52 -0.20 -2.82
CA TYR A 42 -6.54 0.51 -2.01
C TYR A 42 -5.25 -0.31 -1.86
N MET A 43 -5.37 -1.55 -1.38
CA MET A 43 -4.24 -2.45 -1.16
C MET A 43 -3.47 -2.69 -2.45
N LEU A 44 -4.17 -2.98 -3.54
CA LEU A 44 -3.55 -3.21 -4.85
C LEU A 44 -2.78 -1.98 -5.32
N SER A 45 -3.32 -0.77 -5.13
CA SER A 45 -2.62 0.47 -5.48
C SER A 45 -1.31 0.64 -4.69
N ILE A 46 -1.32 0.36 -3.39
CA ILE A 46 -0.12 0.45 -2.55
C ILE A 46 0.90 -0.62 -2.94
N ILE A 47 0.46 -1.87 -3.15
CA ILE A 47 1.33 -2.97 -3.56
C ILE A 47 1.99 -2.66 -4.90
N ARG A 48 1.24 -2.13 -5.87
CA ARG A 48 1.76 -1.72 -7.17
C ARG A 48 2.78 -0.58 -7.06
N ASP A 49 2.43 0.49 -6.34
CA ASP A 49 3.20 1.74 -6.35
C ASP A 49 4.44 1.68 -5.44
N ARG A 50 4.38 0.90 -4.35
CA ARG A 50 5.45 0.81 -3.35
C ARG A 50 6.24 -0.51 -3.41
N TYR A 51 5.63 -1.60 -3.86
CA TYR A 51 6.23 -2.94 -3.87
C TYR A 51 6.11 -3.60 -5.26
N PRO A 52 6.59 -2.96 -6.34
CA PRO A 52 6.32 -3.38 -7.72
C PRO A 52 6.83 -4.79 -8.05
N LYS A 53 7.91 -5.26 -7.41
CA LYS A 53 8.41 -6.64 -7.56
C LYS A 53 7.40 -7.66 -7.01
N ALA A 54 6.85 -7.39 -5.82
CA ALA A 54 5.81 -8.21 -5.20
C ALA A 54 4.53 -8.21 -6.06
N HIS A 55 4.11 -7.02 -6.50
CA HIS A 55 2.97 -6.84 -7.40
C HIS A 55 3.13 -7.68 -8.67
N ALA A 56 4.23 -7.54 -9.40
CA ALA A 56 4.49 -8.27 -10.63
C ALA A 56 4.47 -9.79 -10.42
N ARG A 57 5.06 -10.28 -9.30
CA ARG A 57 5.04 -11.71 -8.97
C ARG A 57 3.64 -12.22 -8.68
N LEU A 58 2.84 -11.49 -7.89
CA LEU A 58 1.45 -11.84 -7.58
C LEU A 58 0.56 -11.85 -8.82
N MET A 59 0.71 -10.84 -9.68
CA MET A 59 -0.06 -10.75 -10.92
C MET A 59 0.25 -11.94 -11.84
N LYS A 60 1.53 -12.33 -11.96
CA LYS A 60 1.93 -13.53 -12.71
C LYS A 60 1.33 -14.80 -12.09
N LEU A 61 1.40 -14.94 -10.77
CA LEU A 61 0.92 -16.11 -10.03
C LEU A 61 -0.57 -16.36 -10.27
N TYR A 62 -1.39 -15.32 -10.28
CA TYR A 62 -2.85 -15.43 -10.44
C TYR A 62 -3.35 -15.18 -11.87
N SER A 63 -2.46 -15.11 -12.87
CA SER A 63 -2.82 -14.79 -14.26
C SER A 63 -3.91 -15.69 -14.87
N ALA A 64 -4.04 -16.94 -14.42
CA ALA A 64 -5.13 -17.84 -14.84
C ALA A 64 -6.52 -17.45 -14.29
N SER A 65 -6.59 -16.64 -13.23
CA SER A 65 -7.84 -16.16 -12.62
C SER A 65 -8.42 -14.91 -13.30
N THR A 66 -7.91 -14.51 -14.46
CA THR A 66 -8.22 -13.23 -15.14
C THR A 66 -9.65 -13.09 -15.67
N MET A 67 -10.42 -14.18 -15.80
CA MET A 67 -11.80 -14.10 -16.32
C MET A 67 -12.76 -13.30 -15.42
N ASN A 68 -12.44 -13.15 -14.13
CA ASN A 68 -13.13 -12.23 -13.23
C ASN A 68 -12.10 -11.29 -12.59
N ARG A 69 -12.09 -10.03 -13.04
CA ARG A 69 -11.16 -9.00 -12.55
C ARG A 69 -11.19 -8.85 -11.03
N TRP A 70 -12.37 -8.83 -10.41
CA TRP A 70 -12.48 -8.63 -8.96
C TRP A 70 -11.95 -9.83 -8.19
N HIS A 71 -12.28 -11.04 -8.65
CA HIS A 71 -11.73 -12.25 -8.05
C HIS A 71 -10.21 -12.27 -8.18
N TYR A 72 -9.68 -11.93 -9.35
CA TYR A 72 -8.24 -11.85 -9.61
C TYR A 72 -7.54 -10.84 -8.67
N GLU A 73 -8.04 -9.61 -8.57
CA GLU A 73 -7.48 -8.59 -7.68
C GLU A 73 -7.59 -9.00 -6.20
N PHE A 74 -8.72 -9.61 -5.80
CA PHE A 74 -8.89 -10.20 -4.48
C PHE A 74 -7.82 -11.25 -4.19
N ARG A 75 -7.55 -12.19 -5.11
CA ARG A 75 -6.53 -13.23 -4.92
C ARG A 75 -5.12 -12.65 -4.72
N VAL A 76 -4.79 -11.61 -5.50
CA VAL A 76 -3.53 -10.87 -5.37
C VAL A 76 -3.40 -10.24 -3.98
N VAL A 77 -4.41 -9.46 -3.55
CA VAL A 77 -4.39 -8.77 -2.26
C VAL A 77 -4.44 -9.75 -1.10
N HIS A 78 -5.33 -10.74 -1.16
CA HIS A 78 -5.48 -11.77 -0.14
C HIS A 78 -4.17 -12.55 0.08
N ARG A 79 -3.47 -12.93 -1.01
CA ARG A 79 -2.16 -13.59 -0.88
C ARG A 79 -1.11 -12.67 -0.28
N PHE A 80 -1.07 -11.40 -0.68
CA PHE A 80 -0.14 -10.43 -0.12
C PHE A 80 -0.37 -10.24 1.38
N ILE A 81 -1.62 -10.10 1.81
CA ILE A 81 -1.99 -9.97 3.22
C ILE A 81 -1.48 -11.19 3.98
N ARG A 82 -1.90 -12.40 3.64
CA ARG A 82 -1.48 -13.63 4.35
C ARG A 82 0.03 -13.86 4.45
N CYS A 83 0.81 -13.24 3.57
CA CYS A 83 2.27 -13.37 3.54
C CYS A 83 3.00 -12.35 4.42
N ASN A 84 2.32 -11.27 4.81
CA ASN A 84 2.93 -10.07 5.41
C ASN A 84 2.19 -9.55 6.64
N PHE A 85 0.94 -9.97 6.82
CA PHE A 85 -0.01 -9.61 7.86
C PHE A 85 -0.76 -10.88 8.22
N GLY A 86 -1.17 -11.06 9.48
CA GLY A 86 -2.03 -12.19 9.80
C GLY A 86 -1.87 -12.79 11.17
N GLU A 87 -0.95 -12.29 12.00
CA GLU A 87 -1.04 -12.50 13.43
C GLU A 87 -2.06 -11.49 13.98
N TYR A 88 -2.75 -11.79 15.08
CA TYR A 88 -3.65 -10.82 15.69
C TYR A 88 -2.92 -10.03 16.76
N ASP A 89 -2.70 -8.76 16.46
CA ASP A 89 -1.95 -7.80 17.23
C ASP A 89 -2.88 -6.58 17.51
N GLN A 90 -3.10 -6.24 18.79
CA GLN A 90 -3.97 -5.11 19.16
C GLN A 90 -3.25 -3.77 19.27
N TYR A 91 -1.93 -3.75 19.10
CA TYR A 91 -1.08 -2.60 19.38
C TYR A 91 -0.41 -2.01 18.13
N ASN A 92 -0.12 -2.82 17.11
CA ASN A 92 0.55 -2.46 15.87
C ASN A 92 -0.32 -2.81 14.65
N LEU A 93 -1.24 -1.90 14.32
CA LEU A 93 -2.12 -2.06 13.16
C LEU A 93 -1.33 -2.19 11.85
N ASP A 94 -1.60 -3.24 11.08
CA ASP A 94 -0.99 -3.51 9.76
C ASP A 94 -1.08 -2.33 8.78
N ILE A 95 -2.18 -1.59 8.83
CA ILE A 95 -2.30 -0.29 8.17
C ILE A 95 -2.47 0.76 9.25
N ASN A 96 -1.43 1.57 9.47
CA ASN A 96 -1.48 2.60 10.51
C ASN A 96 -2.39 3.79 10.14
N LYS A 97 -2.52 4.77 11.04
CA LYS A 97 -3.31 6.00 10.83
C LYS A 97 -2.93 6.78 9.58
N ASP A 98 -1.69 6.62 9.12
CA ASP A 98 -1.16 7.31 7.95
C ASP A 98 -1.39 6.52 6.65
N GLY A 99 -1.90 5.28 6.72
CA GLY A 99 -2.04 4.42 5.54
C GLY A 99 -0.71 3.77 5.12
N GLN A 100 0.25 3.68 6.04
CA GLN A 100 1.50 2.96 5.81
C GLN A 100 1.34 1.51 6.26
N PHE A 101 1.96 0.60 5.52
CA PHE A 101 2.01 -0.80 5.87
C PHE A 101 3.03 -1.01 6.98
N VAL A 102 2.61 -1.67 8.05
CA VAL A 102 3.44 -2.14 9.15
C VAL A 102 3.56 -3.65 8.97
N PHE A 103 4.69 -4.11 8.44
CA PHE A 103 4.85 -5.52 8.11
C PHE A 103 5.14 -6.39 9.33
N GLU A 104 4.50 -7.55 9.37
CA GLU A 104 4.71 -8.58 10.38
C GLU A 104 5.60 -9.70 9.85
N GLU A 105 6.23 -10.43 10.77
CA GLU A 105 6.85 -11.72 10.47
C GLU A 105 5.87 -12.86 10.76
N VAL A 106 4.92 -13.05 9.85
CA VAL A 106 3.91 -14.12 9.96
C VAL A 106 4.54 -15.52 9.97
N LYS A 107 3.96 -16.43 10.76
CA LYS A 107 4.35 -17.85 10.80
C LYS A 107 3.95 -18.57 9.52
N CYS A 108 4.83 -18.54 8.53
CA CYS A 108 4.64 -19.23 7.27
C CYS A 108 5.22 -20.65 7.32
N PRO A 109 4.41 -21.72 7.10
CA PRO A 109 4.93 -23.09 7.10
C PRO A 109 5.86 -23.39 5.92
N LEU A 110 5.85 -22.55 4.87
CA LEU A 110 6.72 -22.68 3.70
C LEU A 110 8.00 -21.84 3.80
N ARG A 111 8.31 -21.28 4.98
CA ARG A 111 9.53 -20.48 5.18
C ARG A 111 10.78 -21.34 4.89
N GLY A 112 11.70 -20.81 4.09
CA GLY A 112 12.90 -21.50 3.60
C GLY A 112 12.68 -22.30 2.31
N GLU A 113 11.44 -22.65 1.96
CA GLU A 113 11.11 -23.50 0.81
C GLU A 113 10.22 -22.79 -0.24
N CYS A 114 9.56 -21.70 0.15
CA CYS A 114 8.63 -20.96 -0.70
C CYS A 114 9.38 -20.27 -1.84
N GLU A 115 9.00 -20.60 -3.09
CA GLU A 115 9.52 -19.95 -4.30
C GLU A 115 9.20 -18.44 -4.43
N HIS A 116 8.48 -17.87 -3.46
CA HIS A 116 8.13 -16.44 -3.41
C HIS A 116 8.68 -15.74 -2.17
N GLU A 117 9.47 -16.44 -1.35
CA GLU A 117 10.09 -15.83 -0.17
C GLU A 117 11.03 -14.69 -0.57
N GLY A 118 10.96 -13.57 0.16
CA GLY A 118 11.73 -12.36 -0.12
C GLY A 118 11.21 -11.54 -1.32
N VAL A 119 10.14 -12.01 -1.98
CA VAL A 119 9.49 -11.28 -3.07
C VAL A 119 8.06 -10.88 -2.68
N ILE A 120 7.22 -11.85 -2.30
CA ILE A 120 5.84 -11.57 -1.86
C ILE A 120 5.82 -11.26 -0.36
N CYS A 121 6.45 -12.12 0.45
CA CYS A 121 6.71 -11.82 1.86
C CYS A 121 8.04 -11.08 2.02
N ARG A 122 8.14 -10.23 3.05
CA ARG A 122 9.27 -9.30 3.24
C ARG A 122 9.57 -8.50 1.95
N PRO A 123 8.55 -7.89 1.32
CA PRO A 123 8.72 -7.24 0.03
C PRO A 123 9.66 -6.04 0.12
N GLU A 124 10.49 -5.87 -0.90
CA GLU A 124 11.37 -4.71 -1.01
C GLU A 124 10.58 -3.48 -1.43
N LEU A 125 10.69 -2.41 -0.64
CA LEU A 125 10.15 -1.10 -0.96
C LEU A 125 10.93 -0.49 -2.13
N ASP A 126 10.23 -0.06 -3.17
CA ASP A 126 10.81 0.72 -4.26
C ASP A 126 11.07 2.16 -3.79
N THR A 127 12.33 2.54 -3.69
CA THR A 127 12.74 3.88 -3.26
C THR A 127 12.82 4.88 -4.42
N GLN A 128 12.58 4.46 -5.67
CA GLN A 128 12.59 5.35 -6.82
C GLN A 128 11.26 6.10 -6.94
N LEU A 129 11.34 7.43 -6.97
CA LEU A 129 10.19 8.27 -7.27
C LEU A 129 9.89 8.18 -8.77
N THR A 130 8.61 8.00 -9.11
CA THR A 130 8.14 8.15 -10.49
C THR A 130 8.25 9.61 -10.92
N ASP A 131 8.24 9.88 -12.24
CA ASP A 131 8.26 11.24 -12.77
C ASP A 131 7.14 12.10 -12.15
N ARG A 132 5.96 11.50 -11.96
CA ARG A 132 4.81 12.20 -11.38
C ARG A 132 4.98 12.50 -9.90
N GLU A 133 5.57 11.58 -9.15
CA GLU A 133 5.93 11.80 -7.75
C GLU A 133 7.03 12.85 -7.62
N MET A 134 7.96 12.91 -8.57
CA MET A 134 9.00 13.94 -8.63
C MET A 134 8.40 15.33 -8.90
N ASP A 135 7.44 15.44 -9.82
CA ASP A 135 6.71 16.70 -10.08
C ASP A 135 5.98 17.19 -8.83
N VAL A 136 5.27 16.29 -8.13
CA VAL A 136 4.58 16.62 -6.87
C VAL A 136 5.60 17.06 -5.81
N LEU A 137 6.72 16.35 -5.66
CA LEU A 137 7.76 16.70 -4.67
C LEU A 137 8.37 18.08 -4.98
N ARG A 138 8.62 18.40 -6.25
CA ARG A 138 9.12 19.71 -6.69
C ARG A 138 8.18 20.83 -6.28
N LEU A 139 6.88 20.68 -6.55
CA LEU A 139 5.88 21.70 -6.20
C LEU A 139 5.70 21.83 -4.68
N VAL A 140 5.78 20.72 -3.94
CA VAL A 140 5.82 20.73 -2.47
C VAL A 140 7.03 21.50 -1.96
N ALA A 141 8.22 21.30 -2.53
CA ALA A 141 9.43 22.04 -2.17
C ALA A 141 9.34 23.54 -2.50
N SER A 142 8.55 23.90 -3.52
CA SER A 142 8.20 25.28 -3.86
C SER A 142 7.04 25.86 -3.02
N ASN A 143 6.63 25.16 -1.95
CA ASN A 143 5.59 25.59 -1.00
C ASN A 143 4.16 25.69 -1.57
N TYR A 144 3.87 24.97 -2.67
CA TYR A 144 2.51 24.88 -3.23
C TYR A 144 1.61 24.05 -2.31
N GLN A 145 0.38 24.52 -2.11
CA GLN A 145 -0.69 23.84 -1.40
C GLN A 145 -1.30 22.72 -2.25
N THR A 146 -2.01 21.80 -1.61
CA THR A 146 -2.58 20.62 -2.29
C THR A 146 -3.47 20.99 -3.48
N ASP A 147 -4.29 22.04 -3.35
CA ASP A 147 -5.20 22.48 -4.41
C ASP A 147 -4.44 23.15 -5.57
N GLU A 148 -3.38 23.91 -5.26
CA GLU A 148 -2.52 24.52 -6.28
C GLU A 148 -1.76 23.45 -7.08
N ILE A 149 -1.24 22.41 -6.41
CA ILE A 149 -0.60 21.26 -7.08
C ILE A 149 -1.61 20.51 -7.94
N ALA A 150 -2.83 20.32 -7.44
CA ALA A 150 -3.90 19.63 -8.15
C ALA A 150 -4.27 20.37 -9.44
N GLU A 151 -4.39 21.69 -9.38
CA GLU A 151 -4.63 22.55 -10.54
C GLU A 151 -3.48 22.49 -11.55
N GLU A 152 -2.25 22.74 -11.10
CA GLU A 152 -1.02 22.76 -11.93
C GLU A 152 -0.80 21.42 -12.65
N LEU A 153 -1.05 20.31 -11.96
CA LEU A 153 -0.87 18.98 -12.53
C LEU A 153 -2.15 18.43 -13.17
N HIS A 154 -3.28 19.15 -13.18
CA HIS A 154 -4.56 18.67 -13.71
C HIS A 154 -5.00 17.30 -13.14
N ILE A 155 -4.85 17.12 -11.83
CA ILE A 155 -5.27 15.91 -11.08
C ILE A 155 -6.12 16.32 -9.88
N SER A 156 -6.77 15.36 -9.21
CA SER A 156 -7.54 15.70 -8.01
C SER A 156 -6.63 15.96 -6.79
N PRO A 157 -7.06 16.82 -5.83
CA PRO A 157 -6.36 17.01 -4.55
C PRO A 157 -6.12 15.68 -3.80
N TYR A 158 -7.07 14.75 -3.95
CA TYR A 158 -6.93 13.39 -3.44
C TYR A 158 -5.74 12.65 -4.05
N THR A 159 -5.55 12.76 -5.37
CA THR A 159 -4.43 12.13 -6.08
C THR A 159 -3.10 12.76 -5.67
N VAL A 160 -3.06 14.07 -5.44
CA VAL A 160 -1.89 14.76 -4.87
C VAL A 160 -1.54 14.18 -3.49
N ASN A 161 -2.52 14.03 -2.61
CA ASN A 161 -2.31 13.42 -1.29
C ASN A 161 -1.80 11.99 -1.41
N ARG A 162 -2.32 11.19 -2.36
CA ARG A 162 -1.83 9.84 -2.63
C ARG A 162 -0.36 9.85 -3.05
N HIS A 163 0.04 10.74 -3.95
CA HIS A 163 1.44 10.90 -4.33
C HIS A 163 2.30 11.30 -3.14
N ARG A 164 1.84 12.24 -2.28
CA ARG A 164 2.57 12.62 -1.05
C ARG A 164 2.79 11.42 -0.13
N GLU A 165 1.78 10.59 0.11
CA GLU A 165 1.92 9.39 0.95
C GLU A 165 2.90 8.38 0.34
N ASN A 166 2.87 8.19 -0.98
CA ASN A 166 3.85 7.32 -1.65
C ASN A 166 5.26 7.90 -1.56
N ILE A 167 5.45 9.18 -1.86
CA ILE A 167 6.75 9.86 -1.74
C ILE A 167 7.29 9.68 -0.32
N LYS A 168 6.49 10.00 0.70
CA LYS A 168 6.87 9.83 2.12
C LYS A 168 7.36 8.42 2.43
N ALA A 169 6.64 7.41 1.97
CA ALA A 169 7.06 6.02 2.13
C ALA A 169 8.39 5.74 1.42
N LYS A 170 8.50 6.08 0.13
CA LYS A 170 9.66 5.79 -0.73
C LYS A 170 10.95 6.45 -0.26
N ILE A 171 10.88 7.70 0.22
CA ILE A 171 12.05 8.44 0.74
C ILE A 171 12.19 8.34 2.27
N LYS A 172 11.34 7.54 2.93
CA LYS A 172 11.37 7.25 4.38
C LYS A 172 11.30 8.49 5.26
N VAL A 173 10.29 9.32 5.03
CA VAL A 173 9.99 10.52 5.83
C VAL A 173 8.55 10.51 6.31
N HIS A 174 8.26 11.25 7.38
CA HIS A 174 6.98 11.18 8.08
C HIS A 174 6.05 12.36 7.78
N ASN A 175 6.59 13.51 7.38
CA ASN A 175 5.81 14.72 7.16
C ASN A 175 6.34 15.56 6.00
N VAL A 176 5.56 16.57 5.61
CA VAL A 176 5.87 17.47 4.49
C VAL A 176 7.16 18.26 4.73
N GLY A 177 7.44 18.69 5.97
CA GLY A 177 8.69 19.40 6.28
C GLY A 177 9.94 18.55 6.05
N GLU A 178 9.86 17.26 6.36
CA GLU A 178 10.93 16.30 6.05
C GLU A 178 11.05 16.02 4.55
N MET A 179 9.95 16.04 3.78
CA MET A 179 10.00 15.96 2.31
C MET A 179 10.76 17.15 1.71
N ILE A 180 10.45 18.37 2.16
CA ILE A 180 11.15 19.59 1.74
C ILE A 180 12.64 19.51 2.13
N SER A 181 12.93 19.07 3.35
CA SER A 181 14.30 18.87 3.82
C SER A 181 15.05 17.82 3.00
N TYR A 182 14.38 16.75 2.58
CA TYR A 182 14.95 15.72 1.70
C TYR A 182 15.31 16.29 0.32
N TRP A 183 14.42 17.08 -0.29
CA TRP A 183 14.67 17.74 -1.59
C TRP A 183 15.97 18.55 -1.57
N HIS A 184 16.12 19.45 -0.60
CA HIS A 184 17.30 20.31 -0.50
C HIS A 184 18.58 19.54 -0.15
N ARG A 185 18.51 18.56 0.78
CA ARG A 185 19.69 17.75 1.17
C ARG A 185 20.26 16.93 0.02
N ASN A 186 19.39 16.41 -0.85
CA ASN A 186 19.80 15.59 -2.00
C ASN A 186 20.04 16.41 -3.26
N GLN A 187 19.99 17.75 -3.18
CA GLN A 187 20.19 18.67 -4.31
C GLN A 187 19.35 18.31 -5.54
N MET A 188 18.14 17.83 -5.31
CA MET A 188 17.18 17.58 -6.38
C MET A 188 16.84 18.93 -7.02
N LYS A 189 17.20 19.11 -8.28
CA LYS A 189 16.94 20.33 -9.07
C LYS A 189 16.31 19.91 -10.39
#